data_AF-A0A954QD78-F1
#
_entry.id   AF-A0A954QD78-F1
#
_cell.length_a   1.000
_cell.length_b   1.000
_cell.length_c   1.000
_cell.angle_alpha   90.00
_cell.angle_beta   90.00
_cell.angle_gamma   90.00
#
_symmetry.space_group_name_H-M   'P 1'
#
loop_
_entity.id
_entity.type
_entity.pdbx_description
1 polymer ?
#
loop_
_entity_poly.entity_id
_entity_poly.type
_entity_poly.pdbx_seq_one_letter_code
_entity_poly.pdbx_strand_id
1 'polypeptide(L)'
;MRKAAAFYREQVASHGGYVYHYSLDLRQRWGEGEATASQIWVQPPGTPTVGMAFLKAYGATGDKFYLDAATDAAMAVAYGQLKSGGWTNSVDFDPSSDRTAEYRNGKGRGKNNSSLDDGQTESAI
;
A
#
# COMPACT_ATOMS: atom_id res chain seq x y z
N MET A 1 -10.21 18.50 -7.35
CA MET A 1 -9.59 17.48 -6.48
C MET A 1 -10.41 16.21 -6.37
N ARG A 2 -11.70 16.27 -5.97
CA ARG A 2 -12.50 15.06 -5.71
C ARG A 2 -12.58 14.04 -6.85
N LYS A 3 -12.74 14.47 -8.11
CA LYS A 3 -12.80 13.53 -9.25
C LYS A 3 -11.53 12.67 -9.40
N ALA A 4 -10.35 13.27 -9.25
CA ALA A 4 -9.08 12.53 -9.32
C ALA A 4 -8.90 11.59 -8.12
N ALA A 5 -9.29 12.05 -6.93
CA ALA A 5 -9.24 11.26 -5.71
C ALA A 5 -10.19 10.06 -5.74
N ALA A 6 -11.40 10.23 -6.29
CA ALA A 6 -12.36 9.16 -6.56
C ALA A 6 -11.78 8.14 -7.54
N PHE A 7 -11.20 8.59 -8.67
CA PHE A 7 -10.54 7.68 -9.60
C PHE A 7 -9.42 6.87 -8.93
N TYR A 8 -8.57 7.49 -8.14
CA TYR A 8 -7.49 6.78 -7.43
C TYR A 8 -8.05 5.74 -6.45
N ARG A 9 -8.99 6.14 -5.58
CA ARG A 9 -9.54 5.24 -4.56
C ARG A 9 -10.36 4.10 -5.17
N GLU A 10 -11.16 4.39 -6.18
CA GLU A 10 -12.17 3.45 -6.70
C GLU A 10 -11.64 2.58 -7.83
N GLN A 11 -10.71 3.08 -8.64
CA GLN A 11 -10.23 2.40 -9.85
C GLN A 11 -8.77 1.96 -9.76
N VAL A 12 -7.89 2.76 -9.15
CA VAL A 12 -6.44 2.48 -9.11
C VAL A 12 -6.06 1.59 -7.93
N ALA A 13 -6.71 1.79 -6.79
CA ALA A 13 -6.39 1.08 -5.55
C ALA A 13 -6.56 -0.45 -5.69
N SER A 14 -5.67 -1.18 -5.03
CA SER A 14 -5.85 -2.61 -4.76
C SER A 14 -5.83 -2.82 -3.25
N HIS A 15 -6.92 -3.35 -2.69
CA HIS A 15 -7.05 -3.56 -1.25
C HIS A 15 -6.79 -2.28 -0.42
N GLY A 16 -7.04 -1.11 -1.00
CA GLY A 16 -6.75 0.20 -0.40
C GLY A 16 -5.34 0.73 -0.66
N GLY A 17 -4.43 -0.07 -1.20
CA GLY A 17 -3.04 0.34 -1.49
C GLY A 17 -2.71 0.56 -2.96
N TYR A 18 -1.47 0.99 -3.19
CA TYR A 18 -1.00 1.54 -4.47
C TYR A 18 0.42 1.07 -4.81
N VAL A 19 0.77 1.10 -6.10
CA VAL A 19 2.13 0.90 -6.61
C VAL A 19 2.69 2.17 -7.26
N TYR A 20 3.94 2.14 -7.72
CA TYR A 20 4.66 3.32 -8.23
C TYR A 20 4.07 3.83 -9.54
N HIS A 21 3.71 2.92 -10.44
CA HIS A 21 3.27 3.26 -11.78
C HIS A 21 2.17 2.34 -12.27
N TYR A 22 1.24 2.93 -13.02
CA TYR A 22 0.14 2.26 -13.69
C TYR A 22 0.10 2.70 -15.16
N SER A 23 -0.09 1.76 -16.07
CA SER A 23 -0.52 2.13 -17.44
C SER A 23 -1.89 2.82 -17.39
N LEU A 24 -2.22 3.60 -18.42
CA LEU A 24 -3.49 4.35 -18.46
C LEU A 24 -4.74 3.45 -18.41
N ASP A 25 -4.61 2.21 -18.86
CA ASP A 25 -5.66 1.19 -18.80
C ASP A 25 -5.59 0.33 -17.51
N LEU A 26 -4.68 0.65 -16.59
CA LEU A 26 -4.42 0.00 -15.30
C LEU A 26 -4.03 -1.48 -15.37
N ARG A 27 -3.74 -1.99 -16.57
CA ARG A 27 -3.35 -3.40 -16.80
C ARG A 27 -1.92 -3.68 -16.37
N GLN A 28 -1.02 -2.73 -16.59
CA GLN A 28 0.38 -2.85 -16.17
C GLN A 28 0.59 -2.07 -14.88
N ARG A 29 1.24 -2.71 -13.92
CA ARG A 29 1.52 -2.18 -12.60
C ARG A 29 2.98 -2.42 -12.27
N TRP A 30 3.62 -1.43 -11.68
CA TRP A 30 5.05 -1.50 -11.38
C TRP A 30 5.35 -0.97 -9.98
N GLY A 31 6.15 -1.74 -9.27
CA GLY A 31 6.92 -1.32 -8.10
C GLY A 31 8.42 -1.40 -8.42
N GLU A 32 9.19 -2.09 -7.59
CA GLU A 32 10.55 -2.55 -7.93
C GLU A 32 10.51 -3.77 -8.86
N GLY A 33 9.88 -3.61 -10.02
CA GLY A 33 9.55 -4.67 -10.98
C GLY A 33 8.05 -4.76 -11.25
N GLU A 34 7.65 -5.74 -12.07
CA GLU A 34 6.25 -5.95 -12.40
C GLU A 34 5.46 -6.42 -11.17
N ALA A 35 4.38 -5.70 -10.89
CA ALA A 35 3.48 -5.94 -9.77
C ALA A 35 2.19 -6.60 -10.26
N THR A 36 1.66 -7.53 -9.48
CA THR A 36 0.36 -8.15 -9.76
C THR A 36 -0.78 -7.27 -9.27
N ALA A 37 -2.02 -7.63 -9.62
CA ALA A 37 -3.19 -6.95 -9.09
C ALA A 37 -3.38 -7.13 -7.58
N SER A 38 -2.77 -8.16 -6.98
CA SER A 38 -2.80 -8.42 -5.53
C SER A 38 -1.69 -7.71 -4.76
N GLN A 39 -0.84 -6.92 -5.42
CA GLN A 39 0.32 -6.29 -4.80
C GLN A 39 0.16 -4.79 -4.63
N ILE A 40 0.71 -4.29 -3.54
CA ILE A 40 0.90 -2.87 -3.24
C ILE A 40 2.35 -2.65 -2.81
N TRP A 41 2.83 -1.41 -2.88
CA TRP A 41 4.17 -1.03 -2.42
C TRP A 41 4.13 -0.19 -1.16
N VAL A 42 5.10 -0.43 -0.27
CA VAL A 42 5.32 0.31 0.98
C VAL A 42 6.38 1.39 0.79
N GLN A 43 7.48 1.05 0.12
CA GLN A 43 8.56 2.00 -0.11
C GLN A 43 8.07 3.21 -0.95
N PRO A 44 8.53 4.45 -0.68
CA PRO A 44 8.08 5.63 -1.41
C PRO A 44 8.56 5.64 -2.87
N PRO A 45 7.77 6.18 -3.81
CA PRO A 45 6.41 6.70 -3.64
C PRO A 45 5.35 5.57 -3.78
N GLY A 46 5.00 4.94 -2.66
CA GLY A 46 4.04 3.83 -2.58
C GLY A 46 2.77 4.20 -1.81
N THR A 47 2.14 3.18 -1.24
CA THR A 47 0.89 3.29 -0.48
C THR A 47 0.93 4.33 0.64
N PRO A 48 1.97 4.41 1.49
CA PRO A 48 2.00 5.42 2.54
C PRO A 48 1.99 6.84 1.99
N THR A 49 2.70 7.09 0.89
CA THR A 49 2.74 8.42 0.25
C THR A 49 1.34 8.85 -0.23
N VAL A 50 0.59 7.93 -0.83
CA VAL A 50 -0.78 8.20 -1.29
C VAL A 50 -1.74 8.39 -0.11
N GLY A 51 -1.65 7.55 0.94
CA GLY A 51 -2.43 7.71 2.16
C GLY A 51 -2.23 9.08 2.82
N MET A 52 -0.99 9.57 2.86
CA MET A 52 -0.67 10.89 3.40
C MET A 52 -1.20 12.03 2.53
N ALA A 53 -1.26 11.85 1.21
CA ALA A 53 -1.91 12.81 0.33
C ALA A 53 -3.43 12.90 0.60
N PHE A 54 -4.09 11.77 0.82
CA PHE A 54 -5.49 11.74 1.25
C PHE A 54 -5.69 12.39 2.63
N LEU A 55 -4.83 12.10 3.60
CA LEU A 55 -4.93 12.70 4.93
C LEU A 55 -4.75 14.23 4.89
N LYS A 56 -3.82 14.74 4.08
CA LYS A 56 -3.67 16.18 3.82
C LYS A 56 -4.91 16.79 3.17
N ALA A 57 -5.51 16.10 2.20
CA ALA A 57 -6.75 16.55 1.56
C ALA A 57 -7.92 16.59 2.56
N TYR A 58 -8.02 15.63 3.47
CA TYR A 58 -8.98 15.69 4.58
C TYR A 58 -8.73 16.91 5.47
N GLY A 59 -7.50 17.14 5.92
CA GLY A 59 -7.15 18.30 6.74
C GLY A 59 -7.50 19.64 6.08
N ALA A 60 -7.38 19.74 4.76
CA ALA A 60 -7.70 20.95 4.01
C ALA A 60 -9.20 21.16 3.72
N THR A 61 -10.02 20.10 3.77
CA THR A 61 -11.41 20.16 3.28
C THR A 61 -12.47 19.75 4.31
N GLY A 62 -12.10 18.97 5.33
CA GLY A 62 -13.03 18.33 6.26
C GLY A 62 -13.89 17.21 5.65
N ASP A 63 -13.69 16.87 4.37
CA ASP A 63 -14.51 15.89 3.67
C ASP A 63 -14.09 14.45 4.02
N LYS A 64 -14.97 13.74 4.72
CA LYS A 64 -14.72 12.40 5.27
C LYS A 64 -14.26 11.37 4.24
N PHE A 65 -14.63 11.51 2.96
CA PHE A 65 -14.15 10.58 1.94
C PHE A 65 -12.62 10.50 1.87
N TYR A 66 -11.92 11.62 2.06
CA TYR A 66 -10.46 11.60 2.05
C TYR A 66 -9.91 10.90 3.28
N LEU A 67 -10.57 11.04 4.44
CA LEU A 67 -10.21 10.30 5.65
C LEU A 67 -10.44 8.80 5.49
N ASP A 68 -11.56 8.42 4.89
CA ASP A 68 -11.85 7.01 4.61
C ASP A 68 -10.84 6.44 3.62
N ALA A 69 -10.46 7.18 2.57
CA ALA A 69 -9.42 6.78 1.61
C ALA A 69 -8.03 6.64 2.25
N ALA A 70 -7.66 7.55 3.15
CA ALA A 70 -6.42 7.46 3.93
C ALA A 70 -6.44 6.24 4.86
N THR A 71 -7.60 5.92 5.44
CA THR A 71 -7.80 4.75 6.30
C THR A 71 -7.66 3.46 5.50
N ASP A 72 -8.22 3.38 4.29
CA ASP A 72 -8.05 2.24 3.39
C ASP A 72 -6.56 1.97 3.10
N ALA A 73 -5.78 3.01 2.79
CA ALA A 73 -4.34 2.90 2.58
C ALA A 73 -3.59 2.46 3.84
N ALA A 74 -3.93 3.01 5.01
CA ALA A 74 -3.32 2.62 6.28
C ALA A 74 -3.61 1.15 6.63
N MET A 75 -4.83 0.68 6.39
CA MET A 75 -5.20 -0.72 6.63
C MET A 75 -4.48 -1.66 5.67
N ALA A 76 -4.24 -1.24 4.42
CA ALA A 76 -3.48 -1.99 3.44
C ALA A 76 -2.01 -2.16 3.87
N VAL A 77 -1.38 -1.08 4.35
CA VAL A 77 -0.03 -1.13 4.92
C VAL A 77 -0.01 -2.02 6.17
N ALA A 78 -0.93 -1.80 7.12
CA ALA A 78 -0.99 -2.56 8.37
C ALA A 78 -1.18 -4.08 8.14
N TYR A 79 -1.88 -4.48 7.07
CA TYR A 79 -2.01 -5.88 6.69
C TYR A 79 -0.66 -6.56 6.47
N GLY A 80 0.28 -5.86 5.81
CA GLY A 80 1.58 -6.38 5.43
C GLY A 80 2.65 -6.31 6.52
N GLN A 81 2.30 -5.89 7.75
CA GLN A 81 3.26 -5.86 8.84
C GLN A 81 3.80 -7.27 9.09
N LEU A 82 5.11 -7.40 9.07
CA LEU A 82 5.80 -8.65 9.40
C LEU A 82 5.56 -9.01 10.86
N LYS A 83 5.59 -10.30 11.16
CA LYS A 83 5.51 -10.78 12.55
C LYS A 83 6.67 -10.27 13.40
N SER A 84 7.83 -9.96 12.81
CA SER A 84 8.96 -9.31 13.46
C SER A 84 8.81 -7.79 13.65
N GLY A 85 7.78 -7.16 13.06
CA GLY A 85 7.33 -5.80 13.39
C GLY A 85 7.47 -4.75 12.28
N GLY A 86 8.41 -4.93 11.35
CA GLY A 86 8.64 -4.04 10.21
C GLY A 86 7.83 -4.43 8.96
N TRP A 87 8.27 -3.93 7.80
CA TRP A 87 7.63 -4.17 6.51
C TRP A 87 8.66 -4.58 5.45
N THR A 88 8.21 -5.34 4.47
CA THR A 88 8.91 -5.50 3.19
C THR A 88 8.55 -4.37 2.23
N ASN A 89 9.29 -4.26 1.12
CA ASN A 89 9.07 -3.26 0.07
C ASN A 89 7.64 -3.29 -0.49
N SER A 90 7.01 -4.45 -0.50
CA SER A 90 5.67 -4.71 -1.00
C SER A 90 4.85 -5.58 -0.06
N VAL A 91 3.53 -5.54 -0.25
CA VAL A 91 2.57 -6.43 0.40
C VAL A 91 1.82 -7.16 -0.70
N ASP A 92 1.72 -8.48 -0.58
CA ASP A 92 0.94 -9.31 -1.49
C ASP A 92 -0.25 -9.89 -0.73
N PHE A 93 -1.45 -9.61 -1.24
CA PHE A 93 -2.70 -10.06 -0.65
C PHE A 93 -3.10 -11.46 -1.11
N ASP A 94 -2.42 -12.04 -2.10
CA ASP A 94 -2.64 -13.42 -2.51
C ASP A 94 -1.88 -14.40 -1.61
N PRO A 95 -2.54 -15.16 -0.71
CA PRO A 95 -1.86 -16.07 0.21
C PRO A 95 -1.17 -17.25 -0.49
N SER A 96 -1.53 -17.51 -1.76
CA SER A 96 -0.91 -18.55 -2.57
C SER A 96 0.39 -18.09 -3.24
N SER A 97 0.62 -16.78 -3.33
CA SER A 97 1.81 -16.17 -3.95
C SER A 97 3.09 -16.48 -3.17
N ASP A 98 4.14 -16.86 -3.92
CA ASP A 98 5.50 -17.05 -3.40
C ASP A 98 6.18 -15.73 -2.99
N ARG A 99 5.53 -14.58 -3.26
CA ARG A 99 5.99 -13.25 -2.86
C ARG A 99 5.38 -12.78 -1.52
N THR A 100 4.54 -13.58 -0.88
CA THR A 100 4.05 -13.25 0.48
C THR A 100 5.17 -13.32 1.51
N ALA A 101 5.08 -12.51 2.56
CA ALA A 101 5.97 -12.55 3.72
C ALA A 101 5.25 -13.18 4.93
N GLU A 102 5.97 -13.45 6.03
CA GLU A 102 5.32 -13.91 7.27
C GLU A 102 4.67 -12.72 7.99
N TYR A 103 3.43 -12.42 7.61
CA TYR A 103 2.66 -11.32 8.19
C TYR A 103 2.19 -11.63 9.62
N ARG A 104 2.11 -10.58 10.46
CA ARG A 104 1.64 -10.65 11.85
C ARG A 104 0.21 -11.19 11.98
N ASN A 105 -0.61 -10.99 10.96
CA ASN A 105 -2.01 -11.45 10.92
C ASN A 105 -2.16 -12.95 10.54
N GLY A 106 -1.06 -13.67 10.29
CA GLY A 106 -1.06 -15.08 9.92
C GLY A 106 -1.47 -15.38 8.47
N LYS A 107 -1.64 -14.35 7.62
CA LYS A 107 -2.09 -14.48 6.23
C LYS A 107 -0.95 -14.37 5.21
N GLY A 108 0.18 -15.01 5.49
CA GLY A 108 1.33 -15.03 4.60
C GLY A 108 2.37 -16.04 5.06
N ARG A 109 3.13 -16.58 4.11
CA ARG A 109 4.10 -17.65 4.34
C ARG A 109 5.39 -17.32 3.61
N GLY A 110 6.32 -16.67 4.30
CA GLY A 110 7.56 -16.25 3.68
C GLY A 110 8.56 -15.70 4.68
N LYS A 111 9.38 -14.75 4.22
CA LYS A 111 10.41 -14.14 5.05
C LYS A 111 9.81 -13.28 6.15
N ASN A 112 10.52 -13.16 7.27
CA ASN A 112 10.09 -12.42 8.45
C ASN A 112 11.21 -11.50 8.97
N ASN A 113 12.05 -10.99 8.07
CA ASN A 113 13.18 -10.14 8.45
C ASN A 113 12.75 -8.68 8.31
N SER A 114 12.74 -7.96 9.41
CA SER A 114 12.53 -6.51 9.41
C SER A 114 13.86 -5.78 9.33
N SER A 115 13.94 -4.73 8.51
CA SER A 115 14.99 -3.72 8.56
C SER A 115 14.40 -2.37 9.00
N LEU A 116 15.23 -1.56 9.63
CA LEU A 116 14.95 -0.18 10.07
C LEU A 116 15.88 0.83 9.39
N ASP A 117 16.55 0.43 8.32
CA ASP A 117 17.53 1.23 7.59
C ASP A 117 17.35 1.17 6.06
N ASP A 118 16.31 0.49 5.58
CA ASP A 118 16.00 0.31 4.16
C ASP A 118 14.92 1.28 3.66
N GLY A 119 14.39 2.14 4.54
CA GLY A 119 13.34 3.09 4.24
C GLY A 119 11.95 2.47 4.02
N GLN A 120 11.78 1.16 4.23
CA GLN A 120 10.49 0.47 4.08
C GLN A 120 9.66 0.62 5.34
N THR A 121 10.23 0.24 6.49
CA THR A 121 9.55 0.33 7.79
C THR A 121 9.28 1.78 8.17
N GLU A 122 10.23 2.67 7.94
CA GLU A 122 10.14 4.10 8.27
C GLU A 122 9.08 4.81 7.42
N SER A 123 8.77 4.28 6.23
CA SER A 123 7.69 4.82 5.39
C SER A 123 6.31 4.38 5.84
N ALA A 124 6.22 3.33 6.64
CA ALA A 124 4.97 2.80 7.17
C ALA A 124 4.56 3.42 8.52
N ILE A 125 5.43 4.26 9.12
CA ILE A 125 5.26 4.90 10.45
C ILE A 125 5.13 6.41 10.27
#